data_AF-K6PM31-F1
#
_entry.id   AF-K6PM31-F1
#
_cell.length_a   1.000
_cell.length_b   1.000
_cell.length_c   1.000
_cell.angle_alpha   90.00
_cell.angle_beta   90.00
_cell.angle_gamma   90.00
#
_symmetry.space_group_name_H-M   'P 1'
#
loop_
_entity.id
_entity.type
_entity.pdbx_description
1 polymer ?
#
loop_
_entity_poly.entity_id
_entity_poly.type
_entity_poly.pdbx_seq_one_letter_code
_entity_poly.pdbx_strand_id
1 'polypeptide(L)'
;MWPATSDLLPLLARWREGLAAGWLPPAGPAEGLRVLAVLLVGVAVKLMDDVLDREEDAWTGRPNAAARLGPAATAYALAALAAAAALSLRDALLLFWASYAWGMAHGSGTRLPLGLRAWQETALTVALSVAAAGLPDTLAALALVGSVQLVDDWIDLRREQARTSGDDPLGPVPGAGPARNWAARLGPQEALLTGLGLALVAAAWDPLRAVAAWAAAAGAGLAGRGPLVPGRRGRTHPARDPQAGNGAVASGAPPQRGGSPAGPPAGGEGVP
;
A
#
# COMPACT_ATOMS: atom_id res chain seq x y z
N MET A 1 -0.10 30.34 -35.52
CA MET A 1 1.11 30.08 -36.31
C MET A 1 1.82 28.90 -35.65
N TRP A 2 1.77 27.71 -36.27
CA TRP A 2 2.41 26.51 -35.70
C TRP A 2 3.93 26.62 -35.90
N PRO A 3 4.77 26.22 -34.92
CA PRO A 3 6.22 26.19 -35.11
C PRO A 3 6.60 25.27 -36.27
N ALA A 4 7.67 25.61 -36.99
CA ALA A 4 8.19 24.75 -38.05
C ALA A 4 8.62 23.40 -37.46
N THR A 5 8.45 22.32 -38.21
CA THR A 5 8.82 20.96 -37.78
C THR A 5 10.30 20.84 -37.37
N SER A 6 11.17 21.68 -37.91
CA SER A 6 12.59 21.79 -37.52
C SER A 6 12.80 22.26 -36.08
N ASP A 7 11.88 23.06 -35.52
CA ASP A 7 11.99 23.58 -34.15
C ASP A 7 11.48 22.58 -33.10
N LEU A 8 10.68 21.59 -33.52
CA LEU A 8 10.15 20.54 -32.65
C LEU A 8 11.22 19.49 -32.29
N LEU A 9 12.15 19.17 -33.20
CA LEU A 9 13.16 18.12 -32.97
C LEU A 9 14.11 18.44 -31.79
N PRO A 10 14.70 19.65 -31.67
CA PRO A 10 15.54 20.00 -30.54
C PRO A 10 14.76 20.05 -29.22
N LEU A 11 13.49 20.47 -29.26
CA LEU A 11 12.62 20.50 -28.09
C LEU A 11 12.33 19.08 -27.58
N LEU A 12 11.99 18.16 -28.48
CA LEU A 12 11.78 16.74 -28.15
C LEU A 12 13.06 16.08 -27.62
N ALA A 13 14.23 16.40 -28.18
CA ALA A 13 15.51 15.90 -27.70
C ALA A 13 15.80 16.35 -26.26
N ARG A 14 15.65 17.65 -25.95
CA ARG A 14 15.80 18.18 -24.59
C ARG A 14 14.78 17.58 -23.62
N TRP A 15 13.54 17.39 -24.07
CA TRP A 15 12.50 16.77 -23.25
C TRP A 15 12.83 15.32 -22.93
N ARG A 16 13.35 14.56 -23.91
CA ARG A 16 13.83 13.19 -23.72
C ARG A 16 15.01 13.13 -22.76
N GLU A 17 15.97 14.04 -22.87
CA GLU A 17 17.11 14.15 -21.95
C GLU A 17 16.65 14.48 -20.52
N GLY A 18 15.71 15.42 -20.37
CA GLY A 18 15.10 15.75 -19.09
C GLY A 18 14.36 14.59 -18.45
N LEU A 19 13.57 13.82 -19.22
CA LEU A 19 12.90 12.61 -18.74
C LEU A 19 13.87 11.46 -18.43
N ALA A 20 15.03 11.40 -19.09
CA ALA A 20 16.03 10.40 -18.76
C ALA A 20 16.75 10.73 -17.44
N ALA A 21 17.01 12.02 -17.18
CA ALA A 21 17.72 12.47 -16.00
C ALA A 21 16.83 12.64 -14.75
N GLY A 22 15.57 13.03 -14.95
CA GLY A 22 14.70 13.57 -13.91
C GLY A 22 15.13 14.99 -13.47
N TRP A 23 14.29 15.69 -12.71
CA TRP A 23 14.65 16.98 -12.09
C TRP A 23 15.46 16.85 -10.78
N LEU A 24 15.50 15.66 -10.15
CA LEU A 24 16.25 15.46 -8.91
C LEU A 24 17.75 15.32 -9.23
N PRO A 25 18.64 15.92 -8.42
CA PRO A 25 20.07 15.82 -8.65
C PRO A 25 20.55 14.36 -8.56
N PRO A 26 21.50 13.93 -9.41
CA PRO A 26 22.06 12.58 -9.39
C PRO A 26 23.11 12.38 -8.29
N ALA A 27 23.74 13.45 -7.80
CA ALA A 27 24.73 13.39 -6.74
C ALA A 27 24.05 13.02 -5.41
N GLY A 28 24.19 11.75 -5.02
CA GLY A 28 23.67 11.24 -3.76
C GLY A 28 24.53 11.66 -2.56
N PRO A 29 23.97 11.57 -1.35
CA PRO A 29 24.75 11.64 -0.12
C PRO A 29 25.74 10.47 -0.05
N ALA A 30 26.62 10.46 0.95
CA ALA A 30 27.50 9.32 1.21
C ALA A 30 26.70 8.00 1.26
N GLU A 31 27.28 6.91 0.75
CA GLU A 31 26.63 5.61 0.60
C GLU A 31 25.93 5.11 1.87
N GLY A 32 26.56 5.29 3.04
CA GLY A 32 25.96 4.92 4.32
C GLY A 32 24.67 5.68 4.64
N LEU A 33 24.57 6.95 4.28
CA LEU A 33 23.34 7.74 4.45
C LEU A 33 22.25 7.29 3.49
N ARG A 34 22.60 6.84 2.28
CA ARG A 34 21.65 6.25 1.34
C ARG A 34 21.07 4.95 1.90
N VAL A 35 21.92 4.06 2.41
CA VAL A 35 21.47 2.82 3.07
C VAL A 35 20.52 3.13 4.21
N LEU A 36 20.88 4.06 5.10
CA LEU A 36 20.02 4.47 6.21
C LEU A 36 18.69 5.06 5.72
N ALA A 37 18.70 5.86 4.66
CA ALA A 37 17.47 6.38 4.05
C ALA A 37 16.56 5.25 3.56
N VAL A 38 17.10 4.25 2.83
CA VAL A 38 16.34 3.09 2.35
C VAL A 38 15.73 2.30 3.50
N LEU A 39 16.50 2.06 4.57
CA LEU A 39 16.00 1.39 5.77
C LEU A 39 14.84 2.17 6.42
N LEU A 40 14.96 3.49 6.53
CA LEU A 40 13.91 4.36 7.10
C LEU A 40 12.66 4.41 6.21
N VAL A 41 12.79 4.38 4.89
CA VAL A 41 11.63 4.22 3.98
C VAL A 41 10.95 2.87 4.22
N GLY A 42 11.73 1.78 4.35
CA GLY A 42 11.19 0.46 4.66
C GLY A 42 10.37 0.46 5.96
N VAL A 43 10.88 1.11 7.01
CA VAL A 43 10.15 1.30 8.27
C VAL A 43 8.87 2.12 8.05
N ALA A 44 8.95 3.23 7.32
CA ALA A 44 7.80 4.09 7.05
C ALA A 44 6.69 3.35 6.29
N VAL A 45 7.06 2.65 5.22
CA VAL A 45 6.14 1.86 4.39
C VAL A 45 5.52 0.75 5.22
N LYS A 46 6.31 -0.02 5.99
CA LYS A 46 5.78 -1.11 6.79
C LYS A 46 4.83 -0.63 7.90
N LEU A 47 5.16 0.47 8.58
CA LEU A 47 4.25 1.04 9.58
C LEU A 47 2.97 1.56 8.97
N MET A 48 3.02 2.12 7.75
CA MET A 48 1.82 2.57 7.05
C MET A 48 0.95 1.39 6.61
N ASP A 49 1.57 0.34 6.09
CA ASP A 49 0.95 -0.95 5.75
C ASP A 49 0.22 -1.55 6.97
N ASP A 50 0.92 -1.67 8.10
CA ASP A 50 0.32 -2.13 9.36
C ASP A 50 -0.85 -1.22 9.82
N VAL A 51 -0.80 0.09 9.57
CA VAL A 51 -1.91 1.00 9.90
C VAL A 51 -3.14 0.69 9.05
N LEU A 52 -2.96 0.42 7.77
CA LEU A 52 -4.03 0.10 6.82
C LEU A 52 -4.63 -1.28 7.10
N ASP A 53 -3.79 -2.26 7.42
CA ASP A 53 -4.20 -3.65 7.63
C ASP A 53 -4.65 -3.93 9.08
N ARG A 54 -4.65 -2.92 9.96
CA ARG A 54 -4.94 -3.08 11.39
C ARG A 54 -6.24 -3.84 11.66
N GLU A 55 -7.32 -3.55 10.93
CA GLU A 55 -8.62 -4.20 11.14
C GLU A 55 -8.60 -5.66 10.67
N GLU A 56 -7.99 -5.93 9.51
CA GLU A 56 -7.85 -7.29 8.96
C GLU A 56 -6.94 -8.16 9.84
N ASP A 57 -5.83 -7.61 10.31
CA ASP A 57 -4.92 -8.28 11.23
C ASP A 57 -5.59 -8.57 12.59
N ALA A 58 -6.41 -7.64 13.10
CA ALA A 58 -7.17 -7.85 14.32
C ALA A 58 -8.18 -9.01 14.17
N TRP A 59 -8.84 -9.11 13.02
CA TRP A 59 -9.78 -10.22 12.74
C TRP A 59 -9.08 -11.56 12.56
N THR A 60 -7.88 -11.56 11.98
CA THR A 60 -7.08 -12.77 11.75
C THR A 60 -6.17 -13.13 12.93
N GLY A 61 -6.17 -12.32 13.99
CA GLY A 61 -5.31 -12.51 15.17
C GLY A 61 -3.81 -12.36 14.86
N ARG A 62 -3.45 -11.70 13.74
CA ARG A 62 -2.07 -11.47 13.35
C ARG A 62 -1.46 -10.34 14.20
N PRO A 63 -0.20 -10.48 14.64
CA PRO A 63 0.50 -9.40 15.32
C PRO A 63 0.75 -8.25 14.34
N ASN A 64 0.38 -7.03 14.75
CA ASN A 64 0.48 -5.83 13.94
C ASN A 64 1.14 -4.72 14.77
N ALA A 65 2.18 -4.04 14.25
CA ALA A 65 2.89 -3.03 15.01
C ALA A 65 2.02 -1.80 15.27
N ALA A 66 1.14 -1.45 14.32
CA ALA A 66 0.19 -0.36 14.47
C ALA A 66 -0.88 -0.62 15.53
N ALA A 67 -1.21 -1.88 15.84
CA ALA A 67 -2.05 -2.23 16.98
C ALA A 67 -1.35 -1.96 18.32
N ARG A 68 -0.03 -2.18 18.40
CA ARG A 68 0.78 -1.91 19.60
C ARG A 68 1.05 -0.43 19.80
N LEU A 69 1.32 0.29 18.72
CA LEU A 69 1.65 1.72 18.73
C LEU A 69 0.40 2.61 18.74
N GLY A 70 -0.77 2.07 18.37
CA GLY A 70 -2.03 2.80 18.32
C GLY A 70 -1.95 3.98 17.34
N PRO A 71 -2.55 5.15 17.68
CA PRO A 71 -2.53 6.35 16.83
C PRO A 71 -1.12 6.88 16.50
N ALA A 72 -0.11 6.56 17.32
CA ALA A 72 1.26 7.03 17.10
C ALA A 72 1.95 6.36 15.89
N ALA A 73 1.44 5.21 15.41
CA ALA A 73 2.03 4.47 14.29
C ALA A 73 2.16 5.34 13.03
N THR A 74 1.12 6.10 12.68
CA THR A 74 1.14 7.01 11.52
C THR A 74 2.14 8.14 11.71
N ALA A 75 2.24 8.72 12.91
CA ALA A 75 3.21 9.77 13.21
C ALA A 75 4.66 9.26 13.07
N TYR A 76 4.94 8.04 13.56
CA TYR A 76 6.24 7.41 13.39
C TYR A 76 6.57 7.04 11.94
N ALA A 77 5.57 6.59 11.17
CA ALA A 77 5.74 6.34 9.73
C ALA A 77 6.14 7.64 9.00
N LEU A 78 5.44 8.74 9.26
CA LEU A 78 5.73 10.05 8.67
C LEU A 78 7.09 10.60 9.13
N ALA A 79 7.45 10.44 10.40
CA ALA A 79 8.75 10.85 10.92
C ALA A 79 9.90 10.06 10.27
N ALA A 80 9.74 8.75 10.10
CA ALA A 80 10.73 7.91 9.42
C ALA A 80 10.87 8.31 7.94
N LEU A 81 9.77 8.58 7.24
CA LEU A 81 9.80 9.05 5.85
C LEU A 81 10.46 10.43 5.73
N ALA A 82 10.15 11.37 6.63
CA ALA A 82 10.76 12.70 6.65
C ALA A 82 12.28 12.62 6.91
N ALA A 83 12.71 11.78 7.86
CA ALA A 83 14.12 11.52 8.12
C ALA A 83 14.81 10.88 6.90
N ALA A 84 14.18 9.90 6.25
CA ALA A 84 14.69 9.31 5.02
C ALA A 84 14.86 10.35 3.91
N ALA A 85 13.88 11.24 3.72
CA ALA A 85 13.93 12.30 2.73
C ALA A 85 15.02 13.35 3.04
N ALA A 86 15.27 13.65 4.32
CA ALA A 86 16.36 14.52 4.74
C ALA A 86 17.74 13.91 4.46
N LEU A 87 17.86 12.58 4.49
CA LEU A 87 19.10 11.87 4.16
C LEU A 87 19.28 11.72 2.64
N SER A 88 18.26 11.24 1.93
CA SER A 88 18.25 11.04 0.48
C SER A 88 16.83 11.24 -0.07
N LEU A 89 16.49 12.46 -0.46
CA LEU A 89 15.18 12.79 -1.03
C LEU A 89 14.85 11.93 -2.25
N ARG A 90 15.84 11.69 -3.13
CA ARG A 90 15.67 10.90 -4.35
C ARG A 90 15.29 9.45 -4.03
N ASP A 91 16.07 8.77 -3.18
CA ASP A 91 15.79 7.37 -2.84
C ASP A 91 14.47 7.25 -2.05
N ALA A 92 14.19 8.20 -1.16
CA ALA A 92 12.96 8.23 -0.38
C ALA A 92 11.70 8.33 -1.24
N LEU A 93 11.67 9.30 -2.17
CA LEU A 93 10.52 9.49 -3.07
C LEU A 93 10.34 8.31 -4.03
N LEU A 94 11.44 7.84 -4.64
CA LEU A 94 11.41 6.71 -5.57
C LEU A 94 10.80 5.45 -4.94
N LEU A 95 11.29 5.08 -3.75
CA LEU A 95 10.85 3.87 -3.06
C LEU A 95 9.42 4.03 -2.52
N PHE A 96 9.08 5.20 -2.00
CA PHE A 96 7.71 5.49 -1.53
C PHE A 96 6.68 5.44 -2.67
N TRP A 97 6.97 6.06 -3.81
CA TRP A 97 6.08 6.01 -4.97
C TRP A 97 6.01 4.63 -5.60
N ALA A 98 7.12 3.88 -5.62
CA ALA A 98 7.11 2.49 -6.06
C ALA A 98 6.26 1.61 -5.15
N SER A 99 6.33 1.77 -3.82
CA SER A 99 5.48 1.03 -2.88
C SER A 99 4.01 1.40 -3.02
N TYR A 100 3.71 2.68 -3.21
CA TYR A 100 2.34 3.14 -3.48
C TYR A 100 1.80 2.52 -4.77
N ALA A 101 2.56 2.60 -5.87
CA ALA A 101 2.17 2.09 -7.17
C ALA A 101 1.82 0.58 -7.11
N TRP A 102 2.65 -0.20 -6.43
CA TRP A 102 2.41 -1.63 -6.25
C TRP A 102 1.26 -1.95 -5.31
N GLY A 103 1.15 -1.26 -4.16
CA GLY A 103 0.05 -1.48 -3.20
C GLY A 103 -1.34 -1.17 -3.80
N MET A 104 -1.42 -0.21 -4.71
CA MET A 104 -2.69 0.13 -5.37
C MET A 104 -3.04 -0.80 -6.54
N ALA A 105 -2.09 -1.63 -7.01
CA ALA A 105 -2.28 -2.40 -8.23
C ALA A 105 -3.29 -3.57 -8.08
N HIS A 106 -3.57 -4.04 -6.86
CA HIS A 106 -4.51 -5.15 -6.64
C HIS A 106 -5.99 -4.77 -6.88
N GLY A 107 -6.34 -3.49 -6.82
CA GLY A 107 -7.72 -2.98 -6.78
C GLY A 107 -8.13 -2.07 -7.94
N SER A 108 -7.78 -2.38 -9.19
CA SER A 108 -7.95 -1.47 -10.35
C SER A 108 -9.35 -0.83 -10.52
N GLY A 109 -10.41 -1.45 -10.00
CA GLY A 109 -11.78 -0.94 -10.05
C GLY A 109 -12.21 -0.03 -8.91
N THR A 110 -11.50 0.02 -7.79
CA THR A 110 -11.89 0.84 -6.63
C THR A 110 -11.54 2.31 -6.86
N ARG A 111 -12.38 3.21 -6.33
CA ARG A 111 -12.08 4.64 -6.27
C ARG A 111 -11.30 4.93 -4.99
N LEU A 112 -10.27 5.74 -5.13
CA LEU A 112 -9.32 6.10 -4.08
C LEU A 112 -9.58 7.52 -3.55
N PRO A 113 -8.83 8.01 -2.54
CA PRO A 113 -9.10 9.31 -1.91
C PRO A 113 -9.10 10.51 -2.87
N LEU A 114 -8.40 10.46 -4.02
CA LEU A 114 -8.48 11.53 -5.04
C LEU A 114 -9.74 11.42 -5.92
N GLY A 115 -10.59 10.43 -5.68
CA GLY A 115 -11.77 10.11 -6.50
C GLY A 115 -11.44 9.38 -7.81
N LEU A 116 -10.16 9.16 -8.10
CA LEU A 116 -9.67 8.44 -9.27
C LEU A 116 -9.75 6.93 -9.07
N ARG A 117 -9.75 6.17 -10.16
CA ARG A 117 -9.61 4.70 -10.11
C ARG A 117 -8.18 4.33 -9.71
N ALA A 118 -7.99 3.22 -9.01
CA ALA A 118 -6.67 2.82 -8.54
C ALA A 118 -5.60 2.78 -9.65
N TRP A 119 -5.92 2.27 -10.84
CA TRP A 119 -4.97 2.26 -11.96
C TRP A 119 -4.58 3.67 -12.44
N GLN A 120 -5.46 4.67 -12.31
CA GLN A 120 -5.19 6.06 -12.68
C GLN A 120 -4.23 6.70 -11.68
N GLU A 121 -4.42 6.44 -10.38
CA GLU A 121 -3.50 6.94 -9.35
C GLU A 121 -2.14 6.24 -9.42
N THR A 122 -2.09 4.93 -9.72
CA THR A 122 -0.84 4.22 -10.00
C THR A 122 -0.13 4.83 -11.21
N ALA A 123 -0.83 5.08 -12.32
CA ALA A 123 -0.25 5.69 -13.51
C ALA A 123 0.27 7.11 -13.24
N LEU A 124 -0.48 7.91 -12.49
CA LEU A 124 -0.06 9.25 -12.06
C LEU A 124 1.19 9.19 -11.17
N THR A 125 1.23 8.25 -10.22
CA THR A 125 2.36 8.06 -9.31
C THR A 125 3.62 7.66 -10.08
N VAL A 126 3.51 6.73 -11.03
CA VAL A 126 4.63 6.34 -11.90
C VAL A 126 5.08 7.52 -12.76
N ALA A 127 4.16 8.29 -13.34
CA ALA A 127 4.49 9.47 -14.14
C ALA A 127 5.24 10.53 -13.32
N LEU A 128 4.80 10.78 -12.07
CA LEU A 128 5.49 11.68 -11.14
C LEU A 128 6.89 11.16 -10.80
N SER A 129 7.03 9.85 -10.58
CA SER A 129 8.32 9.21 -10.33
C SER A 129 9.29 9.35 -11.51
N VAL A 130 8.80 9.10 -12.74
CA VAL A 130 9.60 9.28 -13.98
C VAL A 130 9.98 10.75 -14.16
N ALA A 131 9.04 11.68 -13.99
CA ALA A 131 9.36 13.11 -14.05
C ALA A 131 10.41 13.49 -13.00
N ALA A 132 10.40 12.81 -11.85
CA ALA A 132 11.27 13.17 -10.74
C ALA A 132 12.69 12.62 -10.82
N ALA A 133 12.83 11.32 -11.04
CA ALA A 133 14.11 10.64 -10.98
C ALA A 133 14.54 10.06 -12.33
N GLY A 134 13.72 10.24 -13.35
CA GLY A 134 13.92 9.64 -14.65
C GLY A 134 13.36 8.23 -14.74
N LEU A 135 13.16 7.79 -15.98
CA LEU A 135 12.63 6.45 -16.28
C LEU A 135 13.48 5.31 -15.69
N PRO A 136 14.82 5.31 -15.84
CA PRO A 136 15.60 4.15 -15.43
C PRO A 136 15.55 3.91 -13.91
N ASP A 137 15.69 4.98 -13.11
CA ASP A 137 15.59 4.89 -11.65
C ASP A 137 14.20 4.51 -11.17
N THR A 138 13.15 4.98 -11.86
CA THR A 138 11.77 4.60 -11.58
C THR A 138 11.57 3.11 -11.81
N LEU A 139 12.06 2.57 -12.93
CA LEU A 139 11.97 1.14 -13.23
C LEU A 139 12.75 0.29 -12.22
N ALA A 140 13.95 0.74 -11.83
CA ALA A 140 14.74 0.06 -10.81
C ALA A 140 14.03 0.05 -9.44
N ALA A 141 13.41 1.17 -9.04
CA ALA A 141 12.65 1.25 -7.80
C ALA A 141 11.38 0.38 -7.83
N LEU A 142 10.64 0.39 -8.95
CA LEU A 142 9.48 -0.48 -9.15
C LEU A 142 9.86 -1.97 -9.12
N ALA A 143 10.97 -2.35 -9.76
CA ALA A 143 11.48 -3.71 -9.70
C ALA A 143 11.87 -4.09 -8.27
N LEU A 144 12.58 -3.21 -7.56
CA LEU A 144 13.01 -3.47 -6.19
C LEU A 144 11.82 -3.68 -5.24
N VAL A 145 10.87 -2.74 -5.23
CA VAL A 145 9.71 -2.83 -4.34
C VAL A 145 8.79 -3.99 -4.74
N GLY A 146 8.61 -4.21 -6.05
CA GLY A 146 7.86 -5.35 -6.57
C GLY A 146 8.46 -6.68 -6.17
N SER A 147 9.79 -6.79 -6.16
CA SER A 147 10.50 -7.99 -5.71
C SER A 147 10.20 -8.33 -4.25
N VAL A 148 10.21 -7.32 -3.38
CA VAL A 148 9.91 -7.47 -1.95
C VAL A 148 8.46 -7.89 -1.76
N GLN A 149 7.51 -7.19 -2.40
CA GLN A 149 6.08 -7.48 -2.26
C GLN A 149 5.70 -8.86 -2.78
N LEU A 150 6.21 -9.29 -3.94
CA LEU A 150 5.90 -10.61 -4.49
C LEU A 150 6.41 -11.75 -3.61
N VAL A 151 7.58 -11.57 -2.99
CA VAL A 151 8.10 -12.57 -2.05
C VAL A 151 7.34 -12.55 -0.72
N ASP A 152 6.93 -11.39 -0.24
CA ASP A 152 6.06 -11.30 0.95
C ASP A 152 4.71 -11.98 0.71
N ASP A 153 4.04 -11.66 -0.41
CA ASP A 153 2.81 -12.31 -0.86
C ASP A 153 2.96 -13.83 -0.99
N TRP A 154 4.11 -14.30 -1.48
CA TRP A 154 4.42 -15.74 -1.56
C TRP A 154 4.54 -16.37 -0.17
N ILE A 155 5.27 -15.74 0.75
CA ILE A 155 5.41 -16.22 2.14
C ILE A 155 4.04 -16.29 2.80
N ASP A 156 3.22 -15.27 2.61
CA ASP A 156 1.90 -15.17 3.22
C ASP A 156 0.91 -16.21 2.67
N LEU A 157 0.93 -16.46 1.35
CA LEU A 157 0.16 -17.55 0.76
C LEU A 157 0.59 -18.92 1.31
N ARG A 158 1.89 -19.16 1.50
CA ARG A 158 2.40 -20.42 2.09
C ARG A 158 1.93 -20.61 3.53
N ARG A 159 1.93 -19.53 4.32
CA ARG A 159 1.42 -19.56 5.70
C ARG A 159 -0.07 -19.89 5.71
N GLU A 160 -0.86 -19.26 4.86
CA GLU A 160 -2.30 -19.51 4.75
C GLU A 160 -2.62 -20.95 4.33
N GLN A 161 -1.87 -21.51 3.37
CA GLN A 161 -1.97 -22.90 2.98
C GLN A 161 -1.69 -23.85 4.16
N ALA A 162 -0.64 -23.60 4.94
CA ALA A 162 -0.35 -24.40 6.14
C ALA A 162 -1.50 -24.35 7.18
N ARG A 163 -2.22 -23.22 7.27
CA ARG A 163 -3.39 -23.11 8.16
C ARG A 163 -4.58 -23.93 7.68
N THR A 164 -4.84 -23.93 6.38
CA THR A 164 -5.99 -24.63 5.80
C THR A 164 -5.77 -26.14 5.72
N SER A 165 -4.52 -26.60 5.61
CA SER A 165 -4.17 -28.04 5.65
C SER A 165 -4.34 -28.68 7.03
N GLY A 166 -4.63 -27.91 8.08
CA GLY A 166 -4.80 -28.43 9.45
C GLY A 166 -3.49 -28.64 10.21
N ASP A 167 -2.35 -28.25 9.62
CA ASP A 167 -1.04 -28.27 10.27
C ASP A 167 -0.87 -27.09 11.26
N ASP A 168 -1.64 -26.02 11.11
CA ASP A 168 -1.64 -24.90 12.07
C ASP A 168 -2.55 -25.21 13.27
N PRO A 169 -2.03 -25.21 14.51
CA PRO A 169 -2.83 -25.39 15.72
C PRO A 169 -3.92 -24.32 15.93
N LEU A 170 -3.91 -23.22 15.18
CA LEU A 170 -4.94 -22.17 15.24
C LEU A 170 -6.17 -22.47 14.35
N GLY A 171 -6.05 -23.40 13.39
CA GLY A 171 -7.11 -23.73 12.44
C GLY A 171 -7.45 -22.63 11.42
N PRO A 172 -8.39 -22.90 10.49
CA PRO A 172 -8.81 -21.92 9.49
C PRO A 172 -9.59 -20.77 10.12
N VAL A 173 -9.37 -19.54 9.63
CA VAL A 173 -10.12 -18.35 10.06
C VAL A 173 -11.48 -18.32 9.34
N PRO A 174 -12.62 -18.43 10.05
CA PRO A 174 -13.93 -18.42 9.42
C PRO A 174 -14.18 -17.07 8.72
N GLY A 175 -14.58 -17.10 7.45
CA GLY A 175 -14.96 -15.91 6.71
C GLY A 175 -13.80 -15.10 6.11
N ALA A 176 -12.54 -15.55 6.24
CA ALA A 176 -11.46 -15.02 5.44
C ALA A 176 -11.72 -15.36 3.97
N GLY A 177 -12.01 -14.34 3.16
CA GLY A 177 -12.08 -14.50 1.71
C GLY A 177 -10.72 -14.89 1.14
N PRO A 178 -10.64 -15.40 -0.10
CA PRO A 178 -9.36 -15.71 -0.73
C PRO A 178 -8.47 -14.46 -0.70
N ALA A 179 -7.26 -14.61 -0.15
CA ALA A 179 -6.31 -13.52 -0.03
C ALA A 179 -6.16 -12.80 -1.37
N ARG A 180 -6.35 -11.48 -1.36
CA ARG A 180 -6.20 -10.64 -2.54
C ARG A 180 -4.72 -10.30 -2.76
N ASN A 181 -3.85 -11.31 -2.78
CA ASN A 181 -2.41 -11.12 -2.98
C ASN A 181 -1.98 -11.54 -4.40
N TRP A 182 -0.81 -11.07 -4.86
CA TRP A 182 -0.30 -11.38 -6.19
C TRP A 182 0.06 -12.85 -6.34
N ALA A 183 0.55 -13.49 -5.28
CA ALA A 183 0.90 -14.91 -5.30
C ALA A 183 -0.31 -15.82 -5.58
N ALA A 184 -1.49 -15.48 -5.09
CA ALA A 184 -2.73 -16.20 -5.38
C ALA A 184 -3.18 -16.00 -6.83
N ARG A 185 -2.92 -14.82 -7.41
CA ARG A 185 -3.28 -14.49 -8.80
C ARG A 185 -2.34 -15.08 -9.83
N LEU A 186 -1.03 -15.00 -9.58
CA LEU A 186 0.01 -15.47 -10.49
C LEU A 186 0.28 -16.97 -10.33
N GLY A 187 0.07 -17.50 -9.12
CA GLY A 187 0.58 -18.78 -8.69
C GLY A 187 1.83 -18.61 -7.80
N PRO A 188 2.05 -19.49 -6.81
CA PRO A 188 3.14 -19.32 -5.84
C PRO A 188 4.53 -19.43 -6.49
N GLN A 189 4.69 -20.28 -7.51
CA GLN A 189 5.99 -20.46 -8.16
C GLN A 189 6.32 -19.26 -9.05
N GLU A 190 5.32 -18.79 -9.80
CA GLU A 190 5.37 -17.65 -10.70
C GLU A 190 5.66 -16.36 -9.92
N ALA A 191 5.01 -16.14 -8.78
CA ALA A 191 5.26 -14.98 -7.93
C ALA A 191 6.68 -14.98 -7.35
N LEU A 192 7.16 -16.13 -6.85
CA LEU A 192 8.52 -16.26 -6.33
C LEU A 192 9.56 -16.00 -7.43
N LEU A 193 9.42 -16.64 -8.59
CA LEU A 193 10.36 -16.48 -9.71
C LEU A 193 10.35 -15.05 -10.26
N THR A 194 9.17 -14.43 -10.38
CA THR A 194 9.04 -13.04 -10.79
C THR A 194 9.67 -12.11 -9.76
N GLY A 195 9.42 -12.34 -8.48
CA GLY A 195 10.05 -11.58 -7.39
C GLY A 195 11.58 -11.67 -7.44
N LEU A 196 12.14 -12.87 -7.57
CA LEU A 196 13.59 -13.06 -7.71
C LEU A 196 14.16 -12.42 -8.98
N GLY A 197 13.45 -12.52 -10.10
CA GLY A 197 13.84 -11.87 -11.36
C GLY A 197 13.90 -10.35 -11.22
N LEU A 198 12.88 -9.74 -10.61
CA LEU A 198 12.87 -8.30 -10.33
C LEU A 198 13.97 -7.89 -9.34
N ALA A 199 14.28 -8.73 -8.34
CA ALA A 199 15.39 -8.47 -7.42
C ALA A 199 16.74 -8.44 -8.14
N LEU A 200 16.97 -9.35 -9.09
CA LEU A 200 18.19 -9.38 -9.90
C LEU A 200 18.29 -8.15 -10.81
N VAL A 201 17.19 -7.73 -11.44
CA VAL A 201 17.14 -6.50 -12.24
C VAL A 201 17.47 -5.28 -11.39
N ALA A 202 16.87 -5.16 -10.21
CA ALA A 202 17.14 -4.07 -9.28
C ALA A 202 18.60 -4.07 -8.80
N ALA A 203 19.15 -5.24 -8.46
CA ALA A 203 20.54 -5.39 -8.01
C ALA A 203 21.56 -5.11 -9.12
N ALA A 204 21.24 -5.44 -10.38
CA ALA A 204 22.07 -5.07 -11.53
C ALA A 204 22.11 -3.56 -11.76
N TRP A 205 21.09 -2.83 -11.32
CA TRP A 205 21.00 -1.36 -11.45
C TRP A 205 21.66 -0.62 -10.28
N ASP A 206 21.33 -1.00 -9.05
CA ASP A 206 21.85 -0.39 -7.82
C ASP A 206 21.95 -1.47 -6.72
N PRO A 207 23.09 -2.19 -6.63
CA PRO A 207 23.22 -3.34 -5.73
C PRO A 207 23.14 -2.93 -4.27
N LEU A 208 23.66 -1.74 -3.91
CA LEU A 208 23.64 -1.25 -2.54
C LEU A 208 22.20 -0.98 -2.09
N ARG A 209 21.40 -0.30 -2.92
CA ARG A 209 19.98 -0.06 -2.64
C ARG A 209 19.20 -1.37 -2.54
N ALA A 210 19.48 -2.31 -3.44
CA ALA A 210 18.82 -3.61 -3.43
C ALA A 210 19.09 -4.38 -2.13
N VAL A 211 20.35 -4.48 -1.71
CA VAL A 211 20.73 -5.13 -0.44
C VAL A 211 20.08 -4.44 0.75
N ALA A 212 20.10 -3.10 0.79
CA ALA A 212 19.50 -2.34 1.89
C ALA A 212 17.98 -2.56 2.00
N ALA A 213 17.25 -2.56 0.87
CA ALA A 213 15.81 -2.77 0.87
C ALA A 213 15.44 -4.21 1.27
N TRP A 214 16.18 -5.22 0.79
CA TRP A 214 15.97 -6.61 1.19
C TRP A 214 16.31 -6.84 2.67
N ALA A 215 17.34 -6.16 3.20
CA ALA A 215 17.64 -6.17 4.63
C ALA A 215 16.50 -5.55 5.46
N ALA A 216 15.94 -4.42 5.02
CA ALA A 216 14.77 -3.80 5.66
C ALA A 216 13.57 -4.75 5.67
N ALA A 217 13.25 -5.36 4.52
CA ALA A 217 12.14 -6.30 4.38
C ALA A 217 12.33 -7.54 5.26
N ALA A 218 13.53 -8.12 5.27
CA ALA A 218 13.86 -9.26 6.14
C ALA A 218 13.73 -8.89 7.63
N GLY A 219 14.24 -7.72 8.02
CA GLY A 219 14.11 -7.19 9.38
C GLY A 219 12.65 -7.00 9.80
N ALA A 220 11.83 -6.42 8.93
CA ALA A 220 10.39 -6.25 9.14
C ALA A 220 9.67 -7.61 9.27
N GLY A 221 9.96 -8.55 8.37
CA GLY A 221 9.38 -9.89 8.39
C GLY A 221 9.81 -10.72 9.61
N LEU A 222 10.99 -10.45 10.19
CA LEU A 222 11.40 -11.05 11.47
C LEU A 222 10.69 -10.40 12.66
N ALA A 223 10.55 -9.07 12.66
CA ALA A 223 9.86 -8.34 13.73
C ALA A 223 8.36 -8.69 13.83
N GLY A 224 7.73 -9.00 12.70
CA GLY A 224 6.34 -9.47 12.64
C GLY A 224 6.11 -10.87 13.22
N ARG A 225 7.15 -11.70 13.39
CA ARG A 225 7.04 -13.07 13.94
C ARG A 225 7.07 -13.09 15.47
N GLY A 226 6.40 -12.14 16.12
CA GLY A 226 6.30 -12.09 17.58
C GLY A 226 5.83 -13.43 18.16
N PRO A 227 6.26 -13.81 19.39
CA PRO A 227 5.87 -15.07 20.00
C PRO A 227 4.34 -15.18 20.00
N LEU A 228 3.82 -16.28 19.44
CA LEU A 228 2.40 -16.59 19.49
C LEU A 228 1.99 -16.48 20.96
N VAL A 229 1.17 -15.48 21.29
CA VAL A 229 0.64 -15.33 22.65
C VAL A 229 -0.13 -16.61 22.92
N PRO A 230 0.32 -17.48 23.84
CA PRO A 230 -0.31 -18.77 24.08
C PRO A 230 -1.78 -18.52 24.34
N GLY A 231 -2.62 -19.11 23.49
CA GLY A 231 -4.03 -18.77 23.39
C GLY A 231 -4.65 -18.62 24.76
N ARG A 232 -5.26 -17.46 25.00
CA ARG A 232 -6.13 -17.21 26.16
C ARG A 232 -7.41 -18.06 25.98
N ARG A 233 -7.24 -19.39 25.97
CA ARG A 233 -8.31 -20.37 26.06
C ARG A 233 -9.05 -20.06 27.36
N GLY A 234 -10.30 -19.60 27.27
CA GLY A 234 -11.18 -19.55 28.43
C GLY A 234 -11.65 -18.18 28.91
N ARG A 235 -11.58 -17.11 28.10
CA ARG A 235 -12.66 -16.12 28.22
C ARG A 235 -13.80 -16.59 27.34
N THR A 236 -14.59 -17.51 27.90
CA THR A 236 -15.99 -17.61 27.54
C THR A 236 -16.52 -16.19 27.52
N HIS A 237 -16.88 -15.68 26.34
CA HIS A 237 -17.69 -14.48 26.27
C HIS A 237 -18.90 -14.83 27.17
N PRO A 238 -19.13 -14.13 28.29
CA PRO A 238 -20.33 -14.37 29.05
C PRO A 238 -21.46 -14.22 28.04
N ALA A 239 -22.25 -15.28 27.90
CA ALA A 239 -23.41 -15.28 27.04
C ALA A 239 -24.11 -13.94 27.28
N ARG A 240 -24.15 -13.09 26.25
CA ARG A 240 -25.02 -11.92 26.29
C ARG A 240 -26.40 -12.51 26.43
N ASP A 241 -26.94 -12.49 27.64
CA ASP A 241 -28.32 -12.83 27.91
C ASP A 241 -29.18 -12.01 26.94
N PRO A 242 -29.93 -12.66 26.02
CA PRO A 242 -30.82 -11.95 25.10
C PRO A 242 -32.03 -11.31 25.80
N GLN A 243 -32.09 -11.28 27.14
CA GLN A 243 -33.30 -10.96 27.89
C GLN A 243 -33.19 -9.84 28.93
N ALA A 244 -32.06 -9.13 29.04
CA ALA A 244 -32.00 -7.99 29.95
C ALA A 244 -32.42 -6.67 29.28
N GLY A 245 -33.73 -6.43 29.26
CA GLY A 245 -34.29 -5.11 29.53
C GLY A 245 -34.44 -4.12 28.37
N ASN A 246 -35.65 -4.10 27.80
CA ASN A 246 -36.32 -2.87 27.38
C ASN A 246 -36.43 -1.92 28.59
N GLY A 247 -35.36 -1.17 28.87
CA GLY A 247 -35.35 -0.06 29.82
C GLY A 247 -35.35 1.25 29.04
N ALA A 248 -36.50 1.91 29.03
CA ALA A 248 -36.74 3.19 28.39
C ALA A 248 -35.65 4.24 28.70
N VAL A 249 -34.89 4.65 27.68
CA VAL A 249 -34.26 5.97 27.67
C VAL A 249 -35.06 6.82 26.71
N ALA A 250 -35.84 7.72 27.29
CA ALA A 250 -36.61 8.72 26.60
C ALA A 250 -35.69 9.56 25.69
N SER A 251 -35.80 9.31 24.38
CA SER A 251 -35.24 10.17 23.37
C SER A 251 -36.19 11.35 23.19
N GLY A 252 -35.80 12.51 23.73
CA GLY A 252 -36.43 13.79 23.42
C GLY A 252 -36.27 14.07 21.93
N ALA A 253 -37.40 14.01 21.21
CA ALA A 253 -37.47 14.32 19.80
C ALA A 253 -37.20 15.82 19.55
N PRO A 254 -36.41 16.18 18.53
CA PRO A 254 -36.41 17.53 18.00
C PRO A 254 -37.75 17.82 17.28
N PRO A 255 -38.26 19.07 17.34
CA PRO A 255 -39.54 19.43 16.72
C PRO A 255 -39.45 19.33 15.20
N GLN A 256 -40.26 18.45 14.61
CA GLN A 256 -40.54 18.46 13.18
C GLN A 256 -41.27 19.76 12.83
N ARG A 257 -40.64 20.64 12.06
CA ARG A 257 -41.35 21.68 11.32
C ARG A 257 -41.92 21.04 10.06
N GLY A 258 -43.24 20.86 10.09
CA GLY A 258 -44.03 20.54 8.91
C GLY A 258 -43.95 21.65 7.88
N GLY A 259 -43.95 21.25 6.62
CA GLY A 259 -43.94 22.15 5.47
C GLY A 259 -44.02 21.35 4.18
N SER A 260 -45.18 20.74 3.92
CA SER A 260 -45.56 20.35 2.57
C SER A 260 -45.79 21.60 1.73
N PRO A 261 -45.30 21.63 0.48
CA PRO A 261 -46.07 22.23 -0.59
C PRO A 261 -46.50 21.17 -1.59
N ALA A 262 -47.78 21.26 -1.91
CA ALA A 262 -48.50 20.57 -2.95
C ALA A 262 -47.74 20.50 -4.29
N GLY A 263 -47.90 19.39 -4.99
CA GLY A 263 -47.41 19.22 -6.35
C GLY A 263 -48.19 20.07 -7.37
N PRO A 264 -47.66 20.24 -8.59
CA PRO A 264 -48.46 20.68 -9.72
C PRO A 264 -49.00 19.50 -10.56
N PRO A 265 -50.13 19.69 -11.25
CA PRO A 265 -50.90 18.65 -11.91
C PRO A 265 -50.30 18.22 -13.25
N ALA A 266 -50.60 16.98 -13.62
CA ALA A 266 -50.43 16.46 -14.97
C ALA A 266 -51.42 17.15 -15.94
N GLY A 267 -50.89 17.89 -16.91
CA GLY A 267 -51.52 18.16 -18.21
C GLY A 267 -50.54 17.67 -19.29
N GLY A 268 -50.89 16.88 -20.29
CA GLY A 268 -52.20 16.66 -20.88
C GLY A 268 -52.47 17.74 -21.93
N GLU A 269 -51.88 17.61 -23.12
CA GLU A 269 -52.37 18.20 -24.37
C GLU A 269 -51.62 17.57 -25.54
N GLY A 270 -52.37 17.19 -26.57
CA GLY A 270 -51.84 16.60 -27.78
C GLY A 270 -52.01 17.50 -29.00
N VAL A 271 -51.65 16.90 -30.15
CA VAL A 271 -52.08 17.23 -31.53
C VAL A 271 -51.32 18.43 -32.15
N PRO A 272 -51.06 18.47 -33.48
CA PRO A 272 -51.47 17.56 -34.57
C PRO A 272 -50.38 16.63 -35.13
#